data_AF-A0A4P9VV73-F1
#
_entry.id   AF-A0A4P9VV73-F1
#
_cell.length_a   1.000
_cell.length_b   1.000
_cell.length_c   1.000
_cell.angle_alpha   90.00
_cell.angle_beta   90.00
_cell.angle_gamma   90.00
#
_symmetry.space_group_name_H-M   'P 1'
#
loop_
_entity.id
_entity.type
_entity.pdbx_description
1 polymer ?
#
loop_
_entity_poly.entity_id
_entity_poly.type
_entity_poly.pdbx_seq_one_letter_code
_entity_poly.pdbx_strand_id
1 'polypeptide(L)'
;MTVPAVSLTSPLELGGLTLKNRFVLASLNRDRSPDTVPNELNAEYYRQRTTAGFLLSEAVMIKPVGSGWTNVAHRWMVGIILRGKVTDAVHAEGSFIFAQLWHPGRCSHPALQAGQPAVAPSAIAANG
;
A
#
# COMPACT_ATOMS: atom_id res chain seq x y z
N MET A 1 15.42 35.18 13.39
CA MET A 1 14.00 34.84 13.21
C MET A 1 13.83 33.35 13.42
N THR A 2 13.11 32.93 14.45
CA THR A 2 12.77 31.52 14.66
C THR A 2 11.55 31.20 13.82
N VAL A 3 11.64 30.20 12.95
CA VAL A 3 10.45 29.68 12.25
C VAL A 3 9.56 29.04 13.32
N PRO A 4 8.29 29.45 13.45
CA PRO A 4 7.40 28.83 14.42
C PRO A 4 7.28 27.34 14.10
N ALA A 5 7.41 26.50 15.12
CA ALA A 5 7.35 25.05 14.96
C ALA A 5 5.98 24.64 14.40
N VAL A 6 5.99 23.94 13.27
CA VAL A 6 4.77 23.47 12.62
C VAL A 6 4.19 22.30 13.43
N SER A 7 2.94 22.44 13.88
CA SER A 7 2.27 21.39 14.66
C SER A 7 1.94 20.16 13.81
N LEU A 8 2.11 18.95 14.36
CA LEU A 8 1.67 17.70 13.73
C LEU A 8 0.15 17.64 13.50
N THR A 9 -0.64 18.35 14.33
CA THR A 9 -2.10 18.41 14.20
C THR A 9 -2.58 19.47 13.21
N SER A 10 -1.68 20.31 12.69
CA SER A 10 -2.05 21.32 11.70
C SER A 10 -2.29 20.69 10.32
N PRO A 11 -3.17 21.28 9.48
CA PRO A 11 -3.35 20.83 8.10
C PRO A 11 -2.06 20.87 7.28
N LEU A 12 -2.03 20.06 6.21
CA LEU A 12 -0.92 20.00 5.25
C LEU A 12 -1.47 19.94 3.83
N GLU A 13 -1.00 20.84 2.97
CA GLU A 13 -1.20 20.73 1.52
C GLU A 13 -0.25 19.68 0.94
N LEU A 14 -0.81 18.69 0.25
CA LEU A 14 -0.08 17.64 -0.45
C LEU A 14 -0.57 17.55 -1.89
N GLY A 15 0.14 18.22 -2.80
CA GLY A 15 -0.31 18.36 -4.19
C GLY A 15 -1.63 19.13 -4.25
N GLY A 16 -2.67 18.50 -4.79
CA GLY A 16 -4.04 19.06 -4.83
C GLY A 16 -4.94 18.66 -3.65
N LEU A 17 -4.38 18.05 -2.60
CA LEU A 17 -5.13 17.57 -1.43
C LEU A 17 -4.80 18.40 -0.19
N THR A 18 -5.83 18.75 0.58
CA THR A 18 -5.66 19.33 1.91
C THR A 18 -5.86 18.24 2.96
N LEU A 19 -4.79 17.83 3.64
CA LEU A 19 -4.83 16.83 4.70
C LEU A 19 -5.20 17.47 6.04
N LYS A 20 -6.05 16.79 6.83
CA LYS A 20 -6.51 17.30 8.14
C LYS A 20 -5.42 17.36 9.22
N ASN A 21 -4.33 16.62 9.06
CA ASN A 21 -3.17 16.63 9.95
C ASN A 21 -1.95 16.03 9.23
N ARG A 22 -0.80 16.02 9.90
CA ARG A 22 0.51 15.56 9.36
C ARG A 22 0.84 14.11 9.74
N PHE A 23 -0.13 13.38 10.28
CA PHE A 23 0.05 11.95 10.56
C PHE A 23 -0.23 11.14 9.30
N VAL A 24 0.74 10.28 8.96
CA VAL A 24 0.67 9.38 7.82
C VAL A 24 0.69 7.94 8.31
N LEU A 25 -0.28 7.13 7.89
CA LEU A 25 -0.13 5.68 8.00
C LEU A 25 0.87 5.23 6.94
N ALA A 26 2.05 4.78 7.39
CA ALA A 26 3.04 4.19 6.50
C ALA A 26 2.50 2.91 5.83
N SER A 27 3.08 2.54 4.68
CA SER A 27 2.75 1.26 4.06
C SER A 27 3.23 0.10 4.93
N LEU A 28 2.32 -0.83 5.20
CA LEU A 28 2.55 -1.99 6.06
C LEU A 28 1.93 -3.23 5.41
N ASN A 29 2.76 -4.17 4.96
CA ASN A 29 2.27 -5.46 4.46
C ASN A 29 1.61 -6.26 5.59
N ARG A 30 0.36 -6.70 5.35
CA ARG A 30 -0.44 -7.37 6.39
C ARG A 30 -0.68 -8.85 6.13
N ASP A 31 -0.49 -9.30 4.89
CA ASP A 31 -0.75 -10.67 4.45
C ASP A 31 -2.21 -11.12 4.73
N ARG A 32 -3.17 -10.22 4.47
CA ARG A 32 -4.61 -10.42 4.79
C ARG A 32 -5.53 -10.41 3.56
N SER A 33 -4.95 -10.49 2.37
CA SER A 33 -5.69 -10.45 1.11
C SER A 33 -5.66 -11.84 0.47
N PRO A 34 -6.53 -12.78 0.89
CA PRO A 34 -6.60 -14.12 0.31
C PRO A 34 -6.82 -14.03 -1.20
N ASP A 35 -6.21 -14.94 -1.95
CA ASP A 35 -6.18 -14.91 -3.42
C ASP A 35 -5.70 -13.58 -4.01
N THR A 36 -4.96 -12.80 -3.21
CA THR A 36 -4.44 -11.46 -3.54
C THR A 36 -5.51 -10.39 -3.77
N VAL A 37 -6.73 -10.60 -3.26
CA VAL A 37 -7.89 -9.70 -3.40
C VAL A 37 -8.25 -9.06 -2.05
N PRO A 38 -8.27 -7.71 -1.94
CA PRO A 38 -8.74 -7.04 -0.73
C PRO A 38 -10.21 -7.35 -0.44
N ASN A 39 -10.52 -7.62 0.83
CA ASN A 39 -11.86 -7.97 1.31
C ASN A 39 -12.37 -6.97 2.37
N GLU A 40 -13.44 -7.34 3.09
CA GLU A 40 -14.05 -6.50 4.13
C GLU A 40 -13.13 -6.25 5.33
N LEU A 41 -12.26 -7.21 5.66
CA LEU A 41 -11.26 -7.03 6.71
C LEU A 41 -10.24 -5.96 6.34
N ASN A 42 -9.81 -5.90 5.07
CA ASN A 42 -8.94 -4.81 4.61
C ASN A 42 -9.67 -3.46 4.71
N ALA A 43 -10.93 -3.39 4.28
CA ALA A 43 -11.71 -2.14 4.33
C ALA A 43 -11.86 -1.63 5.76
N GLU A 44 -12.27 -2.49 6.69
CA GLU A 44 -12.39 -2.15 8.10
C GLU A 44 -11.03 -1.76 8.71
N TYR A 45 -9.96 -2.47 8.35
CA TYR A 45 -8.61 -2.16 8.80
C TYR A 45 -8.18 -0.73 8.43
N TYR A 46 -8.42 -0.29 7.19
CA TYR A 46 -8.06 1.08 6.78
C TYR A 46 -9.02 2.12 7.34
N ARG A 47 -10.33 1.82 7.40
CA ARG A 47 -11.34 2.71 8.00
C ARG A 47 -11.00 3.07 9.44
N GLN A 48 -10.57 2.10 10.25
CA GLN A 48 -10.15 2.34 11.64
C GLN A 48 -8.92 3.28 11.78
N ARG A 49 -8.19 3.55 10.70
CA ARG A 49 -6.95 4.35 10.67
C ARG A 49 -7.13 5.71 10.02
N THR A 50 -8.35 6.08 9.67
CA THR A 50 -8.66 7.38 9.07
C THR A 50 -8.50 8.54 10.04
N THR A 51 -8.14 8.33 11.30
CA THR A 51 -7.67 9.43 12.18
C THR A 51 -6.40 10.09 11.63
N ALA A 52 -5.56 9.35 10.89
CA ALA A 52 -4.46 9.90 10.11
C ALA A 52 -4.97 10.78 8.95
N GLY A 53 -4.23 11.85 8.65
CA GLY A 53 -4.54 12.75 7.55
C GLY A 53 -4.37 12.10 6.18
N PHE A 54 -3.46 11.13 6.08
CA PHE A 54 -3.15 10.43 4.84
C PHE A 54 -2.73 8.97 5.12
N LEU A 55 -3.16 8.06 4.26
CA LEU A 55 -2.86 6.64 4.39
C LEU A 55 -2.10 6.14 3.15
N LEU A 56 -1.09 5.31 3.35
CA LEU A 56 -0.53 4.47 2.31
C LEU A 56 -1.08 3.06 2.50
N SER A 57 -1.54 2.44 1.41
CA SER A 57 -1.89 1.03 1.43
C SER A 57 -0.65 0.17 1.70
N GLU A 58 -0.87 -1.09 2.08
CA GLU A 58 0.08 -2.17 1.89
C GLU A 58 0.60 -2.23 0.45
N ALA A 59 1.73 -2.89 0.25
CA ALA A 59 2.32 -3.01 -1.07
C ALA A 59 1.35 -3.69 -2.05
N VAL A 60 1.14 -3.06 -3.20
CA VAL A 60 0.28 -3.53 -4.27
C VAL A 60 1.16 -4.03 -5.40
N MET A 61 1.17 -5.35 -5.62
CA MET A 61 2.01 -5.95 -6.66
C MET A 61 1.54 -5.54 -8.06
N ILE A 62 2.45 -5.07 -8.90
CA ILE A 62 2.13 -4.69 -10.30
C ILE A 62 2.07 -5.87 -11.28
N LYS A 63 2.68 -7.01 -10.90
CA LYS A 63 2.75 -8.25 -11.70
C LYS A 63 2.82 -9.46 -10.76
N PRO A 64 2.25 -10.64 -11.12
CA PRO A 64 2.31 -11.82 -10.26
C PRO A 64 3.69 -12.48 -10.41
N VAL A 65 4.71 -11.86 -9.81
CA VAL A 65 6.11 -12.32 -9.91
C VAL A 65 6.58 -13.12 -8.69
N GLY A 66 5.65 -13.54 -7.82
CA GLY A 66 6.00 -14.11 -6.52
C GLY A 66 6.61 -13.05 -5.60
N SER A 67 6.21 -13.05 -4.33
CA SER A 67 6.78 -12.16 -3.32
C SER A 67 7.12 -12.99 -2.08
N GLY A 68 7.90 -12.47 -1.13
CA GLY A 68 8.09 -13.15 0.16
C GLY A 68 6.81 -13.37 0.99
N TRP A 69 5.66 -12.86 0.51
CA TRP A 69 4.34 -12.98 1.12
C TRP A 69 3.35 -13.60 0.13
N THR A 70 2.51 -14.50 0.64
CA THR A 70 1.55 -15.28 -0.17
C THR A 70 0.21 -14.57 -0.35
N ASN A 71 -0.20 -13.72 0.59
CA ASN A 71 -1.50 -13.02 0.60
C ASN A 71 -1.33 -11.50 0.50
N VAL A 72 -0.31 -11.03 -0.22
CA VAL A 72 -0.17 -9.61 -0.60
C VAL A 72 -1.15 -9.29 -1.72
N ALA A 73 -1.81 -8.15 -1.62
CA ALA A 73 -2.75 -7.71 -2.63
C ALA A 73 -2.04 -7.45 -3.98
N HIS A 74 -2.51 -8.12 -5.04
CA HIS A 74 -1.91 -8.05 -6.37
C HIS A 74 -2.94 -7.63 -7.43
N ARG A 75 -4.19 -8.06 -7.27
CA ARG A 75 -5.23 -7.85 -8.29
C ARG A 75 -5.83 -6.44 -8.27
N TRP A 76 -5.11 -5.43 -7.79
CA TRP A 76 -5.57 -4.04 -7.90
C TRP A 76 -5.68 -3.58 -9.37
N MET A 77 -4.91 -4.19 -10.28
CA MET A 77 -4.76 -3.75 -11.68
C MET A 77 -5.68 -4.45 -12.70
N VAL A 78 -6.32 -5.57 -12.37
CA VAL A 78 -7.16 -6.31 -13.33
C VAL A 78 -8.64 -6.07 -13.00
N GLY A 79 -9.14 -4.91 -13.43
CA GLY A 79 -10.56 -4.55 -13.43
C GLY A 79 -11.15 -4.27 -12.04
N ILE A 80 -11.79 -3.11 -11.87
CA ILE A 80 -12.76 -2.77 -10.81
C ILE A 80 -12.21 -2.34 -9.42
N ILE A 81 -10.94 -2.55 -9.04
CA ILE A 81 -10.54 -2.33 -7.62
C ILE A 81 -10.02 -0.90 -7.27
N LEU A 82 -9.72 -0.03 -8.24
CA LEU A 82 -9.38 1.38 -7.94
C LEU A 82 -10.55 2.19 -7.33
N ARG A 83 -11.79 1.71 -7.48
CA ARG A 83 -12.95 2.04 -6.65
C ARG A 83 -13.41 0.77 -5.96
N GLY A 84 -12.78 0.47 -4.82
CA GLY A 84 -13.05 -0.74 -4.04
C GLY A 84 -13.58 -0.42 -2.65
N LYS A 85 -14.01 -1.48 -1.94
CA LYS A 85 -14.47 -1.41 -0.53
C LYS A 85 -13.51 -0.61 0.37
N VAL A 86 -12.19 -0.72 0.14
CA VAL A 86 -11.16 0.00 0.91
C VAL A 86 -11.19 1.50 0.63
N THR A 87 -11.13 1.92 -0.63
CA THR A 87 -11.11 3.35 -0.98
C THR A 87 -12.41 4.02 -0.57
N ASP A 88 -13.55 3.34 -0.77
CA ASP A 88 -14.86 3.88 -0.38
C ASP A 88 -14.97 4.04 1.15
N ALA A 89 -14.50 3.05 1.92
CA ALA A 89 -14.50 3.14 3.39
C ALA A 89 -13.59 4.26 3.91
N VAL A 90 -12.43 4.51 3.27
CA VAL A 90 -11.53 5.61 3.66
C VAL A 90 -12.11 6.97 3.29
N HIS A 91 -12.65 7.10 2.07
CA HIS A 91 -13.21 8.38 1.60
C HIS A 91 -14.51 8.75 2.33
N ALA A 92 -15.30 7.77 2.78
CA ALA A 92 -16.49 8.01 3.62
C ALA A 92 -16.14 8.69 4.96
N GLU A 93 -14.91 8.50 5.45
CA GLU A 93 -14.38 9.14 6.67
C GLU A 93 -13.66 10.48 6.38
N GLY A 94 -13.68 10.95 5.12
CA GLY A 94 -13.04 12.19 4.70
C GLY A 94 -11.51 12.17 4.72
N SER A 95 -10.90 10.98 4.69
CA SER A 95 -9.44 10.80 4.59
C SER A 95 -9.03 10.35 3.20
N PHE A 96 -7.73 10.45 2.90
CA PHE A 96 -7.16 10.04 1.60
C PHE A 96 -6.27 8.81 1.76
N ILE A 97 -6.29 7.93 0.75
CA ILE A 97 -5.42 6.75 0.68
C ILE A 97 -4.79 6.60 -0.70
N PHE A 98 -3.47 6.38 -0.76
CA PHE A 98 -2.75 6.06 -2.00
C PHE A 98 -2.28 4.60 -2.00
N ALA A 99 -2.25 4.00 -3.19
CA ALA A 99 -1.71 2.66 -3.39
C ALA A 99 -0.18 2.69 -3.51
N GLN A 100 0.53 1.89 -2.73
CA GLN A 100 1.98 1.71 -2.91
C GLN A 100 2.25 0.64 -3.98
N LEU A 101 2.54 1.05 -5.21
CA LEU A 101 2.91 0.12 -6.28
C LEU A 101 4.25 -0.55 -6.00
N TRP A 102 4.30 -1.87 -6.18
CA TRP A 102 5.44 -2.67 -5.75
C TRP A 102 5.83 -3.78 -6.73
N HIS A 103 7.15 -3.99 -6.85
CA HIS A 103 7.76 -5.13 -7.50
C HIS A 103 8.95 -5.58 -6.64
N PRO A 104 8.99 -6.85 -6.16
CA PRO A 104 10.04 -7.31 -5.24
C PRO A 104 11.42 -7.47 -5.88
N GLY A 105 11.47 -7.61 -7.22
CA GLY A 105 12.73 -7.75 -7.96
C GLY A 105 13.46 -9.03 -7.55
N ARG A 106 14.77 -8.94 -7.27
CA ARG A 106 15.58 -10.07 -6.78
C ARG A 106 15.14 -10.65 -5.43
N CYS A 107 14.25 -9.96 -4.70
CA CYS A 107 13.69 -10.46 -3.45
C CYS A 107 12.42 -11.32 -3.67
N SER A 108 12.11 -11.73 -4.91
CA SER A 108 11.13 -12.78 -5.17
C SER A 108 11.76 -14.18 -5.05
N HIS A 109 10.92 -15.21 -4.98
CA HIS A 109 11.37 -16.60 -4.90
C HIS A 109 10.73 -17.43 -6.03
N PRO A 110 11.49 -18.26 -6.78
CA PRO A 110 10.96 -19.03 -7.91
C PRO A 110 9.79 -19.96 -7.57
N ALA A 111 9.77 -20.52 -6.36
CA ALA A 111 8.65 -21.35 -5.89
C ALA A 111 7.31 -20.59 -5.85
N LEU A 112 7.35 -19.26 -5.70
CA LEU A 112 6.19 -18.38 -5.67
C LEU A 112 5.91 -17.76 -7.05
N GLN A 113 6.67 -18.18 -8.07
CA GLN A 113 6.62 -17.68 -9.44
C GLN A 113 6.57 -18.84 -10.46
N ALA A 114 5.96 -19.98 -10.10
CA ALA A 114 5.84 -21.16 -10.95
C ALA A 114 7.19 -21.64 -11.55
N GLY A 115 8.26 -21.55 -10.76
CA GLY A 115 9.61 -21.93 -11.15
C GLY A 115 10.37 -20.89 -11.99
N GLN A 116 9.75 -19.76 -12.33
CA GLN A 116 10.43 -18.68 -13.05
C GLN A 116 11.45 -17.97 -12.15
N PRO A 117 12.62 -17.59 -12.67
CA PRO A 117 13.61 -16.86 -11.89
C PRO A 117 13.13 -15.43 -11.59
N ALA A 118 13.61 -14.92 -10.45
CA ALA A 118 13.46 -13.52 -10.09
C ALA A 118 14.10 -12.62 -11.15
N VAL A 119 13.45 -11.49 -11.45
CA VAL A 119 14.00 -10.46 -12.36
C VAL A 119 14.61 -9.31 -11.57
N ALA A 120 15.77 -8.84 -12.01
CA ALA A 120 16.52 -7.77 -11.37
C ALA A 120 17.42 -7.04 -12.39
N PRO A 121 18.01 -5.88 -12.03
CA PRO A 121 18.90 -5.16 -12.93
C PRO A 121 20.15 -5.95 -13.34
N SER A 122 20.63 -6.85 -12.47
CA SER A 122 21.81 -7.70 -12.70
C SER A 122 21.58 -9.09 -12.09
N ALA A 123 22.34 -10.08 -12.57
CA ALA A 123 22.35 -11.45 -12.04
C ALA A 123 23.11 -11.55 -10.69
N ILE A 124 22.65 -10.81 -9.69
CA ILE A 124 23.18 -10.80 -8.32
C ILE A 124 22.05 -11.20 -7.38
N ALA A 125 22.24 -12.32 -6.69
CA ALA A 125 21.27 -12.83 -5.72
C ALA A 125 20.96 -11.78 -4.63
N ALA A 126 19.75 -11.86 -4.06
CA ALA A 126 19.48 -11.15 -2.82
C ALA A 126 20.30 -11.77 -1.68
N ASN A 127 20.67 -10.97 -0.68
CA ASN A 127 21.28 -11.49 0.54
C ASN A 127 20.18 -12.16 1.37
N GLY A 128 20.35 -13.44 1.72
CA GLY A 128 19.37 -14.21 2.48
C GLY A 128 19.65 -15.70 2.38
#